data_AF-A0A969AF77-F1
#
_entry.id   AF-A0A969AF77-F1
#
_cell.length_a   1.000
_cell.length_b   1.000
_cell.length_c   1.000
_cell.angle_alpha   90.00
_cell.angle_beta   90.00
_cell.angle_gamma   90.00
#
_symmetry.space_group_name_H-M   'P 1'
#
loop_
_entity.id
_entity.type
_entity.pdbx_description
1 polymer ?
#
loop_
_entity_poly.entity_id
_entity_poly.type
_entity_poly.pdbx_seq_one_letter_code
_entity_poly.pdbx_strand_id
1 'polypeptide(L)' 'MKIRRYVDIEASGIGEKIKQARKASGRSVEVLAGAAGISRTYWHDVEAERIRDALPENTLRRIEQVLDVDFGVKFDD' A
#
# COMPACT_ATOMS: atom_id res chain seq x y z
N MET A 1 -11.98 8.16 27.79
CA MET A 1 -12.94 8.51 26.72
C MET A 1 -12.46 7.86 25.42
N LYS A 2 -13.31 7.06 24.77
CA LYS A 2 -13.01 6.39 23.48
C LYS A 2 -13.50 7.27 22.34
N ILE A 3 -12.66 7.56 21.37
CA ILE A 3 -13.07 8.01 20.03
C ILE A 3 -12.24 7.22 19.01
N ARG A 4 -12.91 6.66 18.01
CA ARG A 4 -12.33 6.07 16.79
C ARG A 4 -13.25 6.43 15.63
N ARG A 5 -12.68 6.80 14.50
CA ARG A 5 -13.37 6.99 13.22
C ARG A 5 -12.60 6.17 12.19
N TYR A 6 -13.32 5.42 11.38
CA TYR A 6 -12.80 4.71 10.20
C TYR A 6 -13.59 5.18 8.98
N VAL A 7 -12.91 5.32 7.85
CA VAL A 7 -13.52 5.53 6.53
C VAL A 7 -12.87 4.50 5.63
N ASP A 8 -13.67 3.58 5.11
CA ASP A 8 -13.23 2.62 4.11
C ASP A 8 -13.66 3.14 2.74
N ILE A 9 -12.74 3.06 1.79
CA ILE A 9 -12.99 3.39 0.39
C ILE A 9 -12.69 2.17 -0.46
N GLU A 10 -13.51 1.95 -1.48
CA GLU A 10 -13.26 0.89 -2.45
C GLU A 10 -12.29 1.39 -3.51
N ALA A 11 -11.08 0.82 -3.53
CA ALA A 11 -10.06 1.10 -4.52
C ALA A 11 -9.58 -0.21 -5.14
N SER A 12 -10.23 -0.63 -6.23
CA SER A 12 -9.89 -1.86 -6.94
C SER A 12 -8.65 -1.71 -7.83
N GLY A 13 -7.84 -2.77 -7.90
CA GLY A 13 -6.66 -2.82 -8.77
C GLY A 13 -5.46 -2.01 -8.25
N ILE A 14 -5.50 -1.55 -7.00
CA ILE A 14 -4.35 -0.89 -6.35
C ILE A 14 -3.18 -1.86 -6.21
N GLY A 15 -3.43 -3.13 -5.89
CA GLY A 15 -2.38 -4.14 -5.76
C GLY A 15 -1.59 -4.31 -7.05
N GLU A 16 -2.27 -4.36 -8.20
CA GLU A 16 -1.59 -4.45 -9.50
C GLU A 16 -0.84 -3.17 -9.84
N LYS A 17 -1.38 -1.98 -9.54
CA LYS A 17 -0.64 -0.71 -9.72
C LYS A 17 0.65 -0.66 -8.90
N ILE A 18 0.61 -1.08 -7.64
CA ILE A 18 1.79 -1.20 -6.76
C ILE A 18 2.82 -2.15 -7.38
N LYS A 19 2.37 -3.31 -7.86
CA LYS A 19 3.23 -4.30 -8.50
C LYS A 19 3.92 -3.77 -9.76
N GLN A 20 3.19 -3.03 -10.59
CA GLN A 20 3.76 -2.41 -11.79
C GLN A 20 4.78 -1.33 -11.44
N ALA A 21 4.48 -0.45 -10.48
CA ALA A 21 5.41 0.55 -9.98
C ALA A 21 6.68 -0.07 -9.39
N ARG A 22 6.55 -1.15 -8.60
CA ARG A 22 7.71 -1.91 -8.12
C ARG A 22 8.55 -2.43 -9.28
N LYS A 23 7.95 -3.09 -10.28
CA LYS A 23 8.68 -3.64 -11.43
C LYS A 23 9.43 -2.54 -12.18
N ALA A 24 8.79 -1.39 -12.39
CA ALA A 24 9.41 -0.22 -13.03
C ALA A 24 10.60 0.32 -12.21
N SER A 25 10.53 0.24 -10.87
CA SER A 25 11.61 0.70 -10.00
C SER A 25 12.88 -0.15 -10.02
N GLY A 26 12.82 -1.40 -10.54
CA GLY A 26 13.95 -2.34 -10.58
C GLY A 26 14.42 -2.86 -9.21
N ARG A 27 13.82 -2.40 -8.10
CA ARG A 27 14.19 -2.79 -6.73
C ARG A 27 13.50 -4.09 -6.30
N SER A 28 14.16 -4.86 -5.45
CA SER A 28 13.57 -6.07 -4.88
C SER A 28 12.44 -5.74 -3.91
N VAL A 29 11.49 -6.67 -3.74
CA VAL A 29 10.42 -6.54 -2.74
C VAL A 29 10.99 -6.37 -1.34
N GLU A 30 12.10 -7.04 -1.03
CA GLU A 30 12.73 -6.99 0.29
C GLU A 30 13.25 -5.60 0.63
N VAL A 31 13.90 -4.93 -0.32
CA VAL A 31 14.39 -3.54 -0.16
C VAL A 31 13.22 -2.58 0.04
N LEU A 32 12.18 -2.70 -0.80
CA LEU A 32 11.03 -1.81 -0.76
C LEU A 32 10.17 -2.01 0.49
N ALA A 33 9.92 -3.25 0.88
CA ALA A 33 9.17 -3.58 2.08
C ALA A 33 9.90 -3.09 3.34
N GLY A 34 11.22 -3.29 3.42
CA GLY A 34 12.06 -2.75 4.49
C GLY A 34 11.99 -1.22 4.57
N ALA A 35 12.09 -0.53 3.43
CA ALA A 35 11.98 0.92 3.36
C ALA A 35 10.57 1.44 3.74
N ALA A 36 9.52 0.70 3.39
CA ALA A 36 8.14 1.03 3.75
C ALA A 36 7.76 0.61 5.18
N GLY A 37 8.68 -0.04 5.93
CA GLY A 37 8.45 -0.49 7.30
C GLY A 37 7.45 -1.63 7.41
N ILE A 38 7.33 -2.48 6.39
CA ILE A 38 6.44 -3.65 6.37
C ILE A 38 7.17 -4.95 6.03
N SER A 39 6.56 -6.09 6.35
CA SER A 39 7.15 -7.38 6.00
C SER A 39 7.02 -7.66 4.51
N ARG A 40 7.97 -8.45 3.97
CA ARG A 40 7.94 -8.94 2.59
C ARG A 40 6.65 -9.72 2.29
N THR A 41 6.20 -10.56 3.22
CA THR A 41 4.94 -11.31 3.07
C THR A 41 3.75 -10.36 2.93
N TYR A 42 3.67 -9.35 3.80
CA TYR A 42 2.58 -8.38 3.75
C TYR A 42 2.60 -7.56 2.44
N TRP A 43 3.79 -7.21 1.93
CA TRP A 43 3.91 -6.58 0.60
C TRP A 43 3.30 -7.46 -0.50
N HIS A 44 3.61 -8.76 -0.51
CA HIS A 44 3.04 -9.69 -1.48
C HIS A 44 1.52 -9.84 -1.34
N ASP A 45 1.00 -9.84 -0.12
CA ASP A 45 -0.44 -9.87 0.13
C ASP A 45 -1.12 -8.59 -0.37
N VAL A 46 -0.48 -7.42 -0.22
CA VAL A 46 -0.96 -6.14 -0.77
C VAL A 46 -0.98 -6.17 -2.30
N GLU A 47 0.10 -6.62 -2.95
CA GLU A 47 0.13 -6.74 -4.42
C GLU A 47 -0.90 -7.71 -4.97
N ALA A 48 -1.24 -8.75 -4.20
CA ALA A 48 -2.24 -9.75 -4.56
C ALA A 48 -3.67 -9.36 -4.14
N GLU A 49 -3.85 -8.23 -3.44
CA GLU A 49 -5.10 -7.82 -2.80
C GLU A 49 -5.69 -8.92 -1.89
N ARG A 50 -4.81 -9.66 -1.19
CA ARG A 50 -5.15 -10.78 -0.27
C ARG A 50 -4.99 -10.44 1.21
N ILE A 51 -4.89 -9.15 1.53
CA ILE A 51 -4.90 -8.68 2.92
C ILE A 51 -6.26 -9.02 3.58
N ARG A 52 -6.23 -9.39 4.86
CA ARG A 52 -7.44 -9.83 5.59
C ARG A 52 -8.43 -8.69 5.85
N ASP A 53 -7.90 -7.50 6.10
CA ASP A 53 -8.65 -6.27 6.37
C ASP A 53 -8.30 -5.22 5.29
N ALA A 54 -8.78 -3.99 5.44
CA ALA A 54 -8.41 -2.88 4.57
C ALA A 54 -6.91 -2.53 4.68
N LEU A 55 -6.33 -2.05 3.57
CA LEU A 55 -4.98 -1.49 3.56
C LEU A 55 -4.98 -0.16 4.34
N PRO A 56 -4.23 -0.03 5.45
CA PRO A 56 -4.20 1.23 6.19
C PRO A 56 -3.63 2.36 5.32
N GLU A 57 -4.25 3.55 5.37
CA GLU A 57 -3.77 4.72 4.62
C GLU A 57 -2.28 4.97 4.85
N ASN A 58 -1.83 4.95 6.11
CA ASN A 58 -0.42 5.20 6.43
C ASN A 58 0.52 4.20 5.72
N THR A 59 0.10 2.95 5.57
CA THR A 59 0.86 1.96 4.81
C THR A 59 0.86 2.29 3.31
N LEU A 60 -0.30 2.65 2.74
CA LEU A 60 -0.38 3.09 1.35
C LEU A 60 0.56 4.28 1.08
N ARG A 61 0.54 5.31 1.93
CA ARG A 61 1.42 6.49 1.81
C ARG A 61 2.91 6.14 1.88
N ARG A 62 3.30 5.19 2.75
CA ARG A 62 4.69 4.70 2.80
C ARG A 62 5.07 3.96 1.52
N ILE A 63 4.17 3.16 0.96
CA ILE A 63 4.40 2.47 -0.32
C ILE A 63 4.57 3.50 -1.45
N GLU A 64 3.69 4.50 -1.52
CA GLU A 64 3.79 5.64 -2.45
C GLU A 64 5.14 6.35 -2.34
N GLN A 65 5.55 6.68 -1.12
CA GLN A 65 6.83 7.35 -0.86
C GLN A 65 8.03 6.52 -1.30
N VAL A 66 8.07 5.22 -1.00
CA VAL A 66 9.23 4.39 -1.39
C VAL A 66 9.25 4.13 -2.89
N LEU A 67 8.09 4.09 -3.54
CA LEU A 67 7.97 3.89 -4.99
C LEU A 67 8.11 5.19 -5.79
N ASP A 68 8.01 6.35 -5.13
CA ASP A 68 7.95 7.67 -5.75
C ASP A 68 6.78 7.80 -6.74
N VAL A 69 5.59 7.35 -6.31
CA VAL A 69 4.35 7.30 -7.12
C VAL A 69 3.15 7.73 -6.26
N ASP A 70 2.19 8.43 -6.87
CA ASP A 70 0.86 8.69 -6.29
C ASP A 70 -0.18 7.76 -6.94
N PHE A 71 -0.89 6.97 -6.14
CA PHE A 71 -1.95 6.08 -6.64
C PHE A 71 -3.32 6.76 -6.75
N GLY A 72 -3.42 8.04 -6.37
CA GLY A 72 -4.60 8.88 -6.53
C GLY A 72 -5.72 8.57 -5.54
N VAL A 73 -5.40 7.87 -4.45
CA VAL A 73 -6.37 7.46 -3.44
C VAL A 73 -6.65 8.61 -2.48
N LYS A 74 -7.92 9.03 -2.41
CA LYS A 74 -8.41 10.13 -1.56
C LYS A 74 -9.35 9.59 -0.49
N PHE A 75 -9.08 9.91 0.77
CA PHE A 75 -9.86 9.47 1.93
C PHE A 75 -10.79 10.57 2.47
N ASP A 76 -10.57 11.80 2.03
CA ASP A 76 -11.39 12.96 2.34
C ASP A 76 -12.27 13.33 1.12
N ASP A 77 -13.53 13.63 1.40
CA ASP A 77 -14.41 14.44 0.57
C ASP A 77 -14.41 15.87 1.15
#